data_AF-A0A8D8IYP2-F1
#
_entry.id   AF-A0A8D8IYP2-F1
#
_cell.length_a   1.000
_cell.length_b   1.000
_cell.length_c   1.000
_cell.angle_alpha   90.00
_cell.angle_beta   90.00
_cell.angle_gamma   90.00
#
_symmetry.space_group_name_H-M   'P 1'
#
loop_
_entity.id
_entity.type
_entity.pdbx_description
1 polymer ?
#
loop_
_entity_poly.entity_id
_entity_poly.type
_entity_poly.pdbx_seq_one_letter_code
_entity_poly.pdbx_strand_id
1 'polypeptide(L)'
;RTDVPVYRGAEEPLATPILEKERHFHGVDGFGDLNFPDVVDEGLIRAEHAVNELYRRIAGDPGEISLIFVGPLTNLALCLKMYPKVSEMIRDLYIMGGNRNGVGNVTKSAEFNFWADPEAAHVVLNTVQCPITVLPWE
;
A
#
# COMPACT_ATOMS: atom_id res chain seq x y z
N ARG A 1 1.67 -5.51 -19.96
CA ARG A 1 2.78 -6.35 -19.44
C ARG A 1 2.14 -7.43 -18.58
N THR A 2 2.16 -8.69 -19.00
CA THR A 2 1.55 -9.82 -18.27
C THR A 2 2.58 -10.68 -17.52
N ASP A 3 3.86 -10.36 -17.71
CA ASP A 3 5.02 -10.99 -17.07
C ASP A 3 5.27 -10.48 -15.65
N VAL A 4 4.72 -9.31 -15.29
CA VAL A 4 4.78 -8.77 -13.93
C VAL A 4 3.68 -9.41 -13.10
N PRO A 5 4.01 -10.15 -12.03
CA PRO A 5 3.02 -10.87 -11.25
C PRO A 5 2.20 -9.93 -10.35
N VAL A 6 0.92 -10.24 -10.19
CA VAL A 6 -0.03 -9.50 -9.34
C VAL A 6 -0.50 -10.40 -8.19
N TYR A 7 -0.55 -9.84 -6.98
CA TYR A 7 -0.93 -10.55 -5.77
C TYR A 7 -2.03 -9.77 -5.05
N ARG A 8 -3.08 -10.45 -4.60
CA ARG A 8 -4.10 -9.83 -3.74
C ARG A 8 -3.52 -9.64 -2.33
N GLY A 9 -3.70 -8.45 -1.77
CA GLY A 9 -3.29 -8.09 -0.42
C GLY A 9 -4.47 -7.99 0.54
N ALA A 10 -4.27 -7.27 1.64
CA ALA A 10 -5.32 -7.02 2.63
C ALA A 10 -6.53 -6.32 1.99
N GLU A 11 -7.72 -6.84 2.29
CA GLU A 11 -8.99 -6.28 1.80
C GLU A 11 -9.51 -5.12 2.66
N GLU A 12 -9.02 -5.00 3.91
CA GLU A 12 -9.45 -4.03 4.91
C GLU A 12 -8.26 -3.45 5.69
N PRO A 13 -8.41 -2.23 6.27
CA PRO A 13 -7.44 -1.66 7.20
C PRO A 13 -7.23 -2.49 8.46
N LEU A 14 -6.16 -2.23 9.21
CA LEU A 14 -5.81 -3.01 10.41
C LEU A 14 -6.86 -2.97 11.53
N ALA A 15 -7.51 -1.82 11.74
CA ALA A 15 -8.35 -1.60 12.91
C ALA A 15 -9.79 -1.21 12.57
N THR A 16 -9.97 -0.19 11.73
CA THR A 16 -11.29 0.39 11.46
C THR A 16 -11.67 0.19 9.99
N PRO A 17 -12.66 -0.67 9.68
CA PRO A 17 -13.14 -0.83 8.32
C PRO A 17 -13.71 0.47 7.75
N ILE A 18 -13.39 0.75 6.49
CA ILE A 18 -13.97 1.87 5.75
C ILE A 18 -15.36 1.46 5.26
N LEU A 19 -16.40 1.95 5.94
CA LEU A 19 -17.80 1.56 5.67
C LEU A 19 -18.32 2.10 4.33
N GLU A 20 -17.81 3.24 3.88
CA GLU A 20 -18.16 3.85 2.59
C GLU A 20 -16.91 4.04 1.73
N LYS A 21 -16.82 3.30 0.62
CA LYS A 21 -15.77 3.51 -0.38
C LYS A 21 -16.10 4.78 -1.14
N GLU A 22 -15.23 5.78 -1.11
CA GLU A 22 -15.36 6.97 -1.94
C GLU A 22 -15.26 6.59 -3.42
N ARG A 23 -16.36 6.76 -4.16
CA ARG A 23 -16.43 6.48 -5.62
C ARG A 23 -16.35 7.74 -6.48
N HIS A 24 -16.28 8.91 -5.85
CA HIS A 24 -16.39 10.19 -6.56
C HIS A 24 -15.16 10.53 -7.40
N PHE A 25 -13.96 10.10 -7.01
CA PHE A 25 -12.72 10.46 -7.70
C PHE A 25 -12.32 9.50 -8.83
N HIS A 26 -12.66 8.22 -8.69
CA HIS A 26 -12.14 7.16 -9.59
C HIS A 26 -13.23 6.35 -10.30
N GLY A 27 -14.51 6.68 -10.09
CA GLY A 27 -15.62 5.89 -10.59
C GLY A 27 -15.94 4.66 -9.74
N VAL A 28 -16.89 3.84 -10.19
CA VAL A 28 -17.30 2.59 -9.54
C VAL A 28 -16.25 1.51 -9.72
N ASP A 29 -15.59 1.46 -10.89
CA ASP A 29 -14.55 0.49 -11.22
C ASP A 29 -13.12 0.89 -10.79
N GLY A 30 -12.93 2.16 -10.41
CA GLY A 30 -11.60 2.71 -10.09
C GLY A 30 -10.79 3.19 -11.31
N PHE A 31 -11.36 3.09 -12.51
CA PHE A 31 -10.75 3.42 -13.80
C PHE A 31 -11.56 4.48 -14.59
N GLY A 32 -12.39 5.26 -13.89
CA GLY A 32 -13.19 6.32 -14.49
C GLY A 32 -14.44 5.83 -15.22
N ASP A 33 -14.89 4.61 -14.94
CA ASP A 33 -16.09 3.99 -15.53
C ASP A 33 -16.05 3.93 -17.06
N LEU A 34 -14.83 3.82 -17.61
CA LEU A 34 -14.63 3.64 -19.04
C LEU A 34 -15.06 2.23 -19.43
N ASN A 35 -15.80 2.11 -20.53
CA ASN A 35 -16.20 0.82 -21.04
C ASN A 35 -15.00 0.13 -21.73
N PHE A 36 -14.21 -0.62 -20.97
CA PHE A 36 -13.10 -1.40 -21.50
C PHE A 36 -13.64 -2.65 -22.23
N PRO A 37 -13.24 -2.88 -23.49
CA PRO A 37 -13.70 -4.04 -24.26
C PRO A 37 -13.07 -5.36 -23.80
N ASP A 38 -11.96 -5.29 -23.07
CA ASP A 38 -11.17 -6.45 -22.66
C ASP A 38 -11.64 -6.98 -21.30
N VAL A 39 -11.83 -8.30 -21.21
CA VAL A 39 -12.11 -8.98 -19.94
C VAL A 39 -10.80 -9.16 -19.17
N VAL A 40 -10.78 -8.75 -17.90
CA VAL A 40 -9.63 -8.97 -17.02
C VAL A 40 -9.46 -10.48 -16.78
N ASP A 41 -8.32 -11.03 -17.18
CA ASP A 41 -7.96 -12.41 -16.89
C ASP A 41 -7.53 -12.55 -15.41
N GLU A 42 -8.47 -12.96 -14.56
CA GLU A 42 -8.18 -13.22 -13.14
C GLU A 42 -7.17 -14.36 -12.93
N GLY A 43 -6.94 -15.22 -13.92
CA GLY A 43 -5.90 -16.25 -13.89
C GLY A 43 -4.47 -15.69 -13.83
N LEU A 44 -4.29 -14.39 -14.12
CA LEU A 44 -3.01 -13.69 -13.97
C LEU A 44 -2.69 -13.35 -12.50
N ILE A 45 -3.68 -13.42 -11.61
CA ILE A 45 -3.50 -13.17 -10.18
C ILE A 45 -2.89 -14.41 -9.52
N ARG A 46 -1.79 -14.22 -8.80
CA ARG A 46 -1.12 -15.30 -8.09
C ARG A 46 -1.90 -15.69 -6.84
N ALA A 47 -1.89 -16.99 -6.54
CA ALA A 47 -2.61 -17.56 -5.40
C ALA A 47 -2.01 -17.17 -4.04
N GLU A 48 -0.71 -16.80 -4.01
CA GLU A 48 -0.05 -16.36 -2.79
C GLU A 48 -0.55 -14.97 -2.36
N HIS A 49 -0.72 -14.77 -1.06
CA HIS A 49 -1.09 -13.47 -0.51
C HIS A 49 0.08 -12.47 -0.61
N ALA A 50 -0.22 -11.22 -0.97
CA ALA A 50 0.79 -10.18 -1.23
C ALA A 50 1.77 -9.96 -0.07
N VAL A 51 1.33 -10.13 1.19
CA VAL A 51 2.19 -10.00 2.38
C VAL A 51 3.30 -11.07 2.42
N ASN A 52 3.00 -12.31 2.02
CA ASN A 52 3.98 -13.39 1.99
C ASN A 52 4.94 -13.24 0.82
N GLU A 53 4.44 -12.83 -0.35
CA GLU A 53 5.30 -12.47 -1.50
C GLU A 53 6.24 -11.33 -1.14
N LEU A 54 5.72 -10.27 -0.50
CA LEU A 54 6.50 -9.10 -0.09
C LEU A 54 7.64 -9.52 0.84
N TYR A 55 7.34 -10.33 1.86
CA TYR A 55 8.36 -10.91 2.73
C TYR A 55 9.39 -11.70 1.94
N ARG A 56 8.95 -12.65 1.09
CA ARG A 56 9.85 -13.54 0.37
C ARG A 56 10.79 -12.79 -0.57
N ARG A 57 10.31 -11.75 -1.26
CA ARG A 57 11.18 -10.92 -2.09
C ARG A 57 12.22 -10.22 -1.24
N ILE A 58 11.80 -9.47 -0.22
CA ILE A 58 12.70 -8.71 0.64
C ILE A 58 13.73 -9.60 1.33
N ALA A 59 13.30 -10.75 1.86
CA ALA A 59 14.19 -11.70 2.53
C ALA A 59 15.09 -12.49 1.56
N GLY A 60 14.68 -12.63 0.29
CA GLY A 60 15.47 -13.25 -0.77
C GLY A 60 16.64 -12.40 -1.21
N ASP A 61 16.43 -11.07 -1.27
CA ASP A 61 17.44 -10.09 -1.66
C ASP A 61 17.56 -8.93 -0.63
N PRO A 62 18.04 -9.20 0.60
CA PRO A 62 18.12 -8.18 1.66
C PRO A 62 18.99 -6.99 1.24
N GLY A 63 18.48 -5.78 1.41
CA GLY A 63 19.18 -4.53 1.08
C GLY A 63 19.12 -4.14 -0.39
N GLU A 64 18.48 -4.94 -1.26
CA GLU A 64 18.43 -4.69 -2.71
C GLU A 64 17.07 -4.17 -3.20
N ILE A 65 16.01 -4.37 -2.42
CA ILE A 65 14.64 -4.04 -2.83
C ILE A 65 14.22 -2.70 -2.26
N SER A 66 13.91 -1.74 -3.15
CA SER A 66 13.17 -0.53 -2.78
C SER A 66 11.67 -0.76 -2.96
N LEU A 67 10.87 -0.20 -2.05
CA LEU A 67 9.42 -0.32 -2.08
C LEU A 67 8.78 1.03 -2.41
N ILE A 68 7.73 1.00 -3.22
CA ILE A 68 6.93 2.19 -3.56
C ILE A 68 5.48 1.91 -3.16
N PHE A 69 4.93 2.74 -2.29
CA PHE A 69 3.54 2.68 -1.85
C PHE A 69 2.77 3.88 -2.38
N VAL A 70 1.73 3.60 -3.16
CA VAL A 70 0.78 4.58 -3.74
C VAL A 70 -0.65 4.34 -3.23
N GLY A 71 -0.75 3.66 -2.08
CA GLY A 71 -1.99 3.28 -1.43
C GLY A 71 -1.75 3.13 0.09
N PRO A 72 -2.77 2.72 0.86
CA PRO A 72 -2.65 2.49 2.30
C PRO A 72 -1.54 1.46 2.63
N LEU A 73 -0.88 1.66 3.77
CA LEU A 73 0.33 0.92 4.15
C LEU A 73 0.07 -0.46 4.78
N THR A 74 -1.18 -0.93 4.76
CA THR A 74 -1.66 -2.14 5.46
C THR A 74 -0.82 -3.38 5.17
N ASN A 75 -0.48 -3.64 3.90
CA ASN A 75 0.31 -4.81 3.52
C ASN A 75 1.73 -4.79 4.14
N LEU A 76 2.38 -3.63 4.17
CA LEU A 76 3.71 -3.52 4.77
C LEU A 76 3.64 -3.62 6.29
N ALA A 77 2.64 -2.99 6.91
CA ALA A 77 2.42 -3.11 8.35
C ALA A 77 2.19 -4.56 8.77
N LEU A 78 1.34 -5.31 8.05
CA LEU A 78 1.13 -6.75 8.28
C LEU A 78 2.43 -7.54 8.10
N CYS A 79 3.19 -7.26 7.04
CA CYS A 79 4.49 -7.90 6.80
C CYS A 79 5.46 -7.67 7.97
N LEU A 80 5.57 -6.44 8.45
CA LEU A 80 6.42 -6.09 9.59
C LEU A 80 5.96 -6.74 10.90
N LYS A 81 4.65 -6.93 11.10
CA LYS A 81 4.11 -7.61 12.28
C LYS A 81 4.32 -9.12 12.23
N MET A 82 4.16 -9.74 11.06
CA MET A 82 4.37 -11.18 10.87
C MET A 82 5.85 -11.55 10.82
N TYR A 83 6.69 -10.68 10.25
CA TYR A 83 8.12 -10.91 10.01
C TYR A 83 8.96 -9.69 10.45
N PRO A 84 9.18 -9.49 11.76
CA PRO A 84 9.78 -8.25 12.29
C PRO A 84 11.16 -7.89 11.73
N LYS A 85 11.97 -8.89 11.37
CA LYS A 85 13.32 -8.69 10.80
C LYS A 85 13.32 -8.04 9.41
N VAL A 86 12.18 -8.02 8.71
CA VAL A 86 12.04 -7.37 7.40
C VAL A 86 12.37 -5.89 7.47
N SER A 87 12.16 -5.25 8.62
CA SER A 87 12.45 -3.83 8.83
C SER A 87 13.91 -3.43 8.53
N GLU A 88 14.84 -4.39 8.66
CA GLU A 88 16.29 -4.21 8.43
C GLU A 88 16.72 -4.56 7.00
N MET A 89 15.83 -5.16 6.20
CA MET A 89 16.16 -5.77 4.91
C MET A 89 15.69 -4.94 3.71
N ILE A 90 14.93 -3.88 3.93
CA ILE A 90 14.44 -3.00 2.86
C ILE A 90 15.56 -2.01 2.50
N ARG A 91 15.77 -1.77 1.20
CA ARG A 91 16.79 -0.80 0.74
C ARG A 91 16.35 0.64 1.02
N ASP A 92 15.21 1.02 0.45
CA ASP A 92 14.58 2.34 0.62
C ASP A 92 13.06 2.21 0.50
N LEU A 93 12.33 3.11 1.16
CA LEU A 93 10.88 3.14 1.16
C LEU A 93 10.37 4.49 0.64
N TYR A 94 9.58 4.47 -0.42
CA TYR A 94 8.89 5.63 -0.99
C TYR A 94 7.40 5.52 -0.74
N ILE A 95 6.81 6.57 -0.18
CA ILE A 95 5.39 6.59 0.23
C ILE A 95 4.75 7.83 -0.37
N MET A 96 3.71 7.66 -1.17
CA MET A 96 2.77 8.73 -1.46
C MET A 96 1.70 8.72 -0.37
N GLY A 97 1.68 9.77 0.45
CA GLY A 97 0.70 9.87 1.51
C GLY A 97 1.05 10.90 2.58
N GLY A 98 0.07 11.20 3.42
CA GLY A 98 0.16 12.25 4.42
C GLY A 98 0.12 13.65 3.79
N ASN A 99 0.15 14.65 4.67
CA ASN A 99 0.21 16.05 4.29
C ASN A 99 1.14 16.79 5.26
N ARG A 100 1.68 17.91 4.83
CA ARG A 100 2.59 18.71 5.68
C ARG A 100 1.89 19.93 6.29
N ASN A 101 0.97 20.55 5.56
CA ASN A 101 0.33 21.79 5.99
C ASN A 101 -0.99 21.53 6.74
N GLY A 102 -1.32 20.26 6.99
CA GLY A 102 -2.59 19.87 7.60
C GLY A 102 -3.79 20.10 6.69
N VAL A 103 -3.57 20.18 5.37
CA VAL A 103 -4.62 20.29 4.36
C VAL A 103 -4.91 18.90 3.82
N GLY A 104 -6.03 18.32 4.23
CA GLY A 104 -6.46 16.98 3.80
C GLY A 104 -7.20 16.97 2.46
N ASN A 105 -7.30 15.78 1.87
CA ASN A 105 -8.12 15.51 0.68
C ASN A 105 -9.33 14.61 0.96
N VAL A 106 -9.38 13.94 2.12
CA VAL A 106 -10.56 13.18 2.60
C VAL A 106 -11.27 13.93 3.72
N THR A 107 -10.52 14.30 4.75
CA THR A 107 -11.03 15.15 5.83
C THR A 107 -10.36 16.52 5.74
N LYS A 108 -10.73 17.44 6.63
CA LYS A 108 -10.07 18.76 6.70
C LYS A 108 -8.55 18.65 6.86
N SER A 109 -8.05 17.58 7.47
CA SER A 109 -6.64 17.47 7.87
C SER A 109 -5.97 16.15 7.51
N ALA A 110 -6.67 15.18 6.92
CA ALA A 110 -6.09 13.89 6.59
C ALA A 110 -6.03 13.65 5.09
N GLU A 111 -4.89 13.14 4.63
CA GLU A 111 -4.69 12.59 3.29
C GLU A 111 -5.18 11.14 3.25
N PHE A 112 -5.77 10.72 2.13
CA PHE A 112 -6.44 9.43 1.93
C PHE A 112 -5.64 8.21 2.36
N ASN A 113 -4.41 8.01 1.88
CA ASN A 113 -3.65 6.79 2.17
C ASN A 113 -3.34 6.64 3.66
N PHE A 114 -3.03 7.76 4.34
CA PHE A 114 -2.79 7.76 5.79
C PHE A 114 -4.08 7.70 6.59
N TRP A 115 -5.16 8.31 6.09
CA TRP A 115 -6.49 8.27 6.71
C TRP A 115 -7.12 6.88 6.62
N ALA A 116 -6.90 6.16 5.52
CA ALA A 116 -7.48 4.87 5.24
C ALA A 116 -6.97 3.79 6.20
N ASP A 117 -5.71 3.87 6.63
CA ASP A 117 -5.14 2.98 7.64
C ASP A 117 -4.05 3.69 8.47
N PRO A 118 -4.44 4.54 9.43
CA PRO A 118 -3.51 5.32 10.22
C PRO A 118 -2.68 4.43 11.16
N GLU A 119 -3.22 3.31 11.61
CA GLU A 119 -2.48 2.32 12.41
C GLU A 119 -1.35 1.70 11.58
N ALA A 120 -1.61 1.34 10.32
CA ALA A 120 -0.57 0.83 9.43
C ALA A 120 0.51 1.89 9.16
N ALA A 121 0.12 3.15 8.90
CA ALA A 121 1.07 4.24 8.74
C ALA A 121 1.95 4.42 9.99
N HIS A 122 1.35 4.38 11.18
CA HIS A 122 2.08 4.42 12.44
C HIS A 122 3.06 3.25 12.57
N VAL A 123 2.64 2.01 12.28
CA VAL A 123 3.52 0.83 12.35
C VAL A 123 4.71 0.99 11.40
N VAL A 124 4.47 1.36 10.14
CA VAL A 124 5.54 1.46 9.13
C VAL A 124 6.56 2.53 9.51
N LEU A 125 6.09 3.75 9.81
CA LEU A 125 6.98 4.87 10.11
C LEU A 125 7.81 4.69 11.39
N ASN A 126 7.34 3.88 12.34
CA ASN A 126 8.05 3.60 13.60
C ASN A 126 8.90 2.33 13.57
N THR A 127 8.73 1.45 12.58
CA THR A 127 9.38 0.12 12.57
C THR A 127 10.44 0.00 11.49
N VAL A 128 10.24 0.59 10.30
CA VAL A 128 11.17 0.45 9.18
C VAL A 128 12.48 1.20 9.49
N GLN A 129 13.62 0.57 9.20
CA GLN A 129 14.95 1.11 9.55
C GLN A 129 15.69 1.74 8.36
N CYS A 130 15.18 1.55 7.13
CA CYS A 130 15.77 2.13 5.93
C CYS A 130 15.38 3.61 5.76
N PRO A 131 16.03 4.35 4.84
CA PRO A 131 15.57 5.68 4.45
C PRO A 131 14.10 5.64 3.98
N ILE A 132 13.31 6.57 4.50
CA ILE A 132 11.90 6.75 4.13
C ILE A 132 11.76 8.12 3.44
N THR A 133 11.25 8.11 2.21
CA THR A 133 10.86 9.32 1.48
C THR A 133 9.34 9.38 1.40
N VAL A 134 8.76 10.38 2.04
CA VAL A 134 7.32 10.65 1.96
C VAL A 134 7.09 11.77 0.95
N LEU A 135 6.26 11.48 -0.05
CA LEU A 135 5.72 12.43 -1.02
C LEU A 135 4.32 12.81 -0.53
N PRO A 136 4.17 13.98 0.12
CA PRO A 136 2.89 14.41 0.66
C PRO A 136 1.91 14.80 -0.46
N TRP A 137 0.67 15.04 -0.07
CA TRP A 137 -0.39 15.51 -0.97
C TRP A 137 -0.11 16.86 -1.62
N GLU A 138 0.47 17.81 -0.88
CA GLU A 138 0.79 19.17 -1.36
C GLU A 138 2.13 19.25 -2.11
#